data_AF-A0A954SQJ7-F1
#
_entry.id   AF-A0A954SQJ7-F1
#
_cell.length_a   1.000
_cell.length_b   1.000
_cell.length_c   1.000
_cell.angle_alpha   90.00
_cell.angle_beta   90.00
_cell.angle_gamma   90.00
#
_symmetry.space_group_name_H-M   'P 1'
#
loop_
_entity.id
_entity.type
_entity.pdbx_description
1 polymer ?
#
loop_
_entity_poly.entity_id
_entity_poly.type
_entity_poly.pdbx_seq_one_letter_code
_entity_poly.pdbx_strand_id
1 'polypeptide(L)' 'MPQSTFYVQTCPTCCRALEVRVWYLGREVMCRHCGAPFIASLPDVNAGTDLSDSALMRRADELLEIAERQRHVQA' A
#
# COMPACT_ATOMS: atom_id res chain seq x y z
N MET A 1 12.87 -3.40 -33.14
CA MET A 1 13.61 -3.59 -31.88
C MET A 1 12.59 -3.82 -30.77
N PRO A 2 12.67 -4.90 -29.96
CA PRO A 2 11.73 -5.08 -28.86
C PRO A 2 11.94 -3.98 -27.82
N GLN A 3 10.94 -3.11 -27.64
CA GLN A 3 10.97 -2.07 -26.62
C GLN A 3 10.78 -2.74 -25.26
N SER A 4 11.76 -2.59 -24.38
CA SER A 4 11.61 -3.06 -23.00
C SER A 4 10.83 -2.02 -22.22
N THR A 5 9.70 -2.41 -21.66
CA THR A 5 8.88 -1.54 -20.80
C THR A 5 9.46 -1.56 -19.39
N PHE A 6 9.62 -0.38 -18.80
CA PHE A 6 10.11 -0.19 -17.44
C PHE A 6 9.07 0.56 -16.61
N TYR A 7 9.14 0.38 -15.29
CA TYR A 7 8.39 1.15 -14.31
C TYR A 7 9.30 1.53 -13.15
N VAL A 8 8.89 2.54 -12.38
CA VAL A 8 9.66 3.02 -11.23
C VAL A 8 9.10 2.41 -9.95
N GLN A 9 9.98 1.80 -9.16
CA GLN A 9 9.67 1.30 -7.83
C GLN A 9 10.72 1.79 -6.83
N THR A 10 10.28 2.22 -5.65
CA THR A 10 11.19 2.59 -4.57
C THR A 10 11.70 1.35 -3.87
N CYS A 11 13.02 1.25 -3.69
CA CYS A 11 13.62 0.18 -2.89
C CYS A 11 13.19 0.29 -1.42
N PRO A 12 12.64 -0.77 -0.81
CA PRO A 12 12.16 -0.73 0.58
C PRO A 12 13.27 -0.57 1.62
N THR A 13 14.53 -0.84 1.24
CA THR A 13 15.67 -0.80 2.16
C THR A 13 16.41 0.55 2.15
N CYS A 14 16.60 1.15 0.97
CA CYS A 14 17.39 2.38 0.82
C CYS A 14 16.60 3.58 0.31
N CYS A 15 15.29 3.41 0.10
CA CYS A 15 14.34 4.43 -0.33
C CYS A 15 14.67 5.13 -1.66
N ARG A 16 15.54 4.52 -2.49
CA ARG A 16 15.88 5.05 -3.82
C ARG A 16 14.89 4.54 -4.87
N ALA A 17 14.52 5.42 -5.79
CA ALA A 17 13.76 5.05 -6.98
C ALA A 17 14.63 4.20 -7.92
N LEU A 18 14.09 3.07 -8.35
CA LEU A 18 14.73 2.13 -9.27
C LEU A 18 13.85 1.92 -10.50
N GLU A 19 14.47 1.91 -11.68
CA GLU A 19 13.83 1.46 -12.91
C GLU A 19 13.89 -0.07 -13.00
N VAL A 20 12.73 -0.70 -12.92
CA VAL A 20 12.54 -2.15 -12.98
C VAL A 20 11.86 -2.51 -14.30
N ARG A 21 12.34 -3.54 -14.99
CA ARG A 21 11.66 -4.04 -16.20
C ARG A 21 10.35 -4.69 -15.80
N VAL A 22 9.29 -4.40 -16.55
CA VAL A 22 7.95 -5.00 -16.35
C VAL A 22 8.01 -6.54 -16.35
N TRP A 23 8.94 -7.14 -17.08
CA TRP A 23 9.16 -8.60 -17.09
C TRP A 23 9.50 -9.21 -15.73
N TYR A 24 10.06 -8.41 -14.81
CA TYR A 24 10.39 -8.86 -13.47
C TYR A 24 9.24 -8.72 -12.47
N LEU A 25 8.07 -8.20 -12.85
CA LEU A 25 6.93 -8.11 -11.94
C LEU A 25 6.60 -9.47 -11.31
N GLY A 26 6.40 -9.46 -9.99
CA GLY A 26 6.17 -10.64 -9.16
C GLY A 26 7.42 -11.46 -8.84
N ARG A 27 8.61 -11.06 -9.31
CA ARG A 27 9.88 -11.77 -9.07
C ARG A 27 10.74 -11.04 -8.04
N GLU A 28 11.60 -11.79 -7.36
CA GLU A 28 12.66 -11.22 -6.54
C GLU A 28 13.76 -10.63 -7.43
N VAL A 29 14.15 -9.39 -7.12
CA VAL A 29 15.21 -8.65 -7.80
C VAL A 29 16.14 -7.98 -6.78
N MET A 30 17.35 -7.65 -7.20
CA MET A 30 18.36 -7.03 -6.33
C MET A 30 18.44 -5.53 -6.56
N CYS A 31 18.49 -4.76 -5.47
CA CYS A 31 18.73 -3.32 -5.56
C CYS A 31 20.15 -3.02 -6.04
N ARG A 32 20.29 -2.23 -7.12
CA ARG A 32 21.60 -1.83 -7.66
C ARG A 32 22.38 -0.87 -6.75
N HIS A 33 21.75 -0.32 -5.71
CA HIS A 33 22.38 0.62 -4.78
C HIS A 33 22.81 -0.02 -3.46
N CYS A 34 21.93 -0.77 -2.81
CA CYS A 34 22.21 -1.37 -1.49
C CYS A 34 22.42 -2.89 -1.55
N GLY A 35 22.16 -3.54 -2.68
CA GLY A 35 22.25 -5.00 -2.80
C GLY A 35 21.16 -5.77 -2.07
N ALA A 36 20.19 -5.12 -1.44
CA ALA A 36 19.09 -5.82 -0.79
C ALA A 36 18.14 -6.46 -1.82
N PRO A 37 17.67 -7.71 -1.59
CA PRO A 37 16.61 -8.32 -2.38
C PRO A 37 15.26 -7.67 -2.06
N PHE A 38 14.41 -7.52 -3.07
CA PHE A 38 13.02 -7.10 -2.90
C PHE A 38 12.15 -7.67 -4.02
N ILE A 39 10.84 -7.72 -3.80
CA ILE A 39 9.89 -8.16 -4.82
C ILE A 39 9.57 -6.98 -5.74
N ALA A 40 9.80 -7.19 -7.04
CA ALA A 40 9.36 -6.28 -8.08
C ALA A 40 7.82 -6.27 -8.12
N SER A 41 7.21 -5.25 -7.56
CA SER A 41 5.75 -5.08 -7.52
C SER A 41 5.37 -3.74 -8.15
N LEU A 42 4.13 -3.64 -8.62
CA LEU A 42 3.61 -2.35 -9.07
C LEU A 42 3.63 -1.38 -7.87
N PRO A 43 3.91 -0.07 -8.10
CA PRO A 43 3.72 0.91 -7.06
C PRO A 43 2.27 0.79 -6.56
N ASP A 44 2.13 0.40 -5.30
CA ASP A 44 0.84 0.26 -4.66
C ASP A 44 0.16 1.62 -4.68
N VAL A 45 -0.78 1.80 -5.61
CA VAL A 45 -1.75 2.92 -5.57
C VAL A 45 -2.61 2.85 -4.31
N ASN A 46 -2.49 1.78 -3.51
CA ASN A 46 -3.18 1.55 -2.24
C ASN A 46 -2.26 1.53 -1.00
N ALA A 47 -1.00 1.98 -1.08
CA ALA A 47 -0.14 2.10 0.10
C ALA A 47 -0.65 3.13 1.14
N GLY A 48 -1.79 3.79 0.88
CA GLY A 48 -2.41 4.79 1.73
C GLY A 48 -3.56 4.29 2.63
N THR A 49 -3.98 3.03 2.58
CA THR A 49 -5.08 2.54 3.44
C THR A 49 -4.82 1.14 3.98
N ASP A 50 -3.67 0.94 4.61
CA ASP A 50 -3.53 -0.10 5.66
C ASP A 50 -3.91 0.48 7.04
N LEU A 51 -4.88 1.40 7.06
CA LEU A 51 -5.78 1.45 8.20
C LEU A 51 -6.60 0.20 8.04
N SER A 52 -6.21 -0.88 8.74
CA SER A 52 -6.92 -2.16 8.73
C SER A 52 -8.41 -1.87 8.62
N ASP A 53 -9.06 -2.39 7.57
CA ASP A 53 -10.49 -2.21 7.31
C ASP A 53 -11.33 -2.40 8.59
N SER A 54 -10.84 -3.27 9.48
CA SER A 54 -11.34 -3.48 10.85
C SER A 54 -11.36 -2.24 11.76
N ALA A 55 -10.35 -1.36 11.72
CA ALA A 55 -10.27 -0.15 12.54
C ALA A 55 -11.29 0.91 12.12
N LEU A 56 -11.51 1.06 10.82
CA LEU A 56 -12.53 1.95 10.26
C LEU A 56 -13.93 1.43 10.60
N MET A 57 -14.18 0.13 10.40
CA MET A 57 -15.45 -0.51 10.75
C MET A 57 -15.76 -0.39 12.26
N ARG A 58 -14.78 -0.64 13.13
CA ARG A 58 -14.95 -0.50 14.58
C ARG A 58 -15.32 0.94 14.98
N ARG A 59 -14.74 1.93 14.29
CA ARG A 59 -15.05 3.34 14.56
C ARG A 59 -16.47 3.71 14.08
N ALA A 60 -16.92 3.12 12.98
CA ALA A 60 -18.28 3.32 12.49
C ALA A 60 -19.33 2.80 13.49
N ASP A 61 -19.13 1.58 14.01
CA ASP A 61 -20.03 0.99 15.02
C ASP A 61 -20.14 1.86 16.29
N GLU A 62 -19.01 2.34 16.81
CA GLU A 62 -18.98 3.19 18.01
C GLU A 62 -19.78 4.49 17.82
N LEU A 63 -19.68 5.12 16.64
CA LEU A 63 -20.40 6.35 16.32
C LEU A 63 -21.91 6.11 16.19
N LEU A 64 -22.32 4.97 15.61
CA LEU A 64 -23.73 4.60 15.49
C LEU A 64 -24.38 4.41 16.87
N GLU A 65 -23.71 3.71 17.79
CA GLU A 65 -24.23 3.54 19.15
C GLU A 65 -24.37 4.87 19.90
N ILE A 66 -23.41 5.79 19.74
CA ILE A 66 -23.47 7.12 20.36
C ILE A 66 -24.69 7.90 19.83
N ALA A 67 -24.92 7.86 18.52
CA ALA A 67 -26.05 8.56 17.89
C ALA A 67 -27.41 7.98 18.30
N GLU A 68 -27.49 6.67 18.54
CA GLU A 68 -28.69 6.02 19.09
C GLU A 68 -28.94 6.45 20.54
N ARG A 69 -27.90 6.40 21.39
CA ARG A 69 -27.98 6.88 22.78
C ARG A 69 -28.46 8.32 22.87
N GLN A 70 -27.94 9.20 22.02
CA GLN A 70 -28.35 10.61 21.99
C GLN A 70 -29.82 10.79 21.58
N ARG A 71 -30.31 10.01 20.61
CA ARG A 71 -31.73 10.02 20.21
C ARG A 71 -32.67 9.58 21.33
N HIS A 72 -32.26 8.58 22.12
CA HIS A 72 -33.05 8.11 23.26
C HIS A 72 -33.10 9.08 24.45
N VAL A 73 -32.10 9.95 24.61
CA VAL A 73 -32.08 10.98 25.67
C VAL A 73 -32.91 12.21 25.31
N GLN A 74 -33.18 12.44 24.02
CA GLN A 74 -33.92 13.62 23.53
C GLN A 74 -35.43 13.39 23.35
N ALA A 75 -35.93 12.16 23.57
CA ALA A 75 -37.34 11.78 23.51
C ALA A 75 -37.93 11.64 24.93
#